data_AF-A0A0Q0BH42-F1
#
_entry.id   AF-A0A0Q0BH42-F1
#
_cell.length_a   1.000
_cell.length_b   1.000
_cell.length_c   1.000
_cell.angle_alpha   90.00
_cell.angle_beta   90.00
_cell.angle_gamma   90.00
#
_symmetry.space_group_name_H-M   'P 1'
#
loop_
_entity.id
_entity.type
_entity.pdbx_description
1 polymer ?
#
loop_
_entity_poly.entity_id
_entity_poly.type
_entity_poly.pdbx_seq_one_letter_code
_entity_poly.pdbx_strand_id
1 'polypeptide(L)'
;MARARNIKPALFKNEVLGVADPMLTLLFEGLWLLADKAGRLEDRPLRIKGELFPYRDGLDVDGMLAWLAAEGFIVRYTVSGKRYIQVENFDKHQNPHRNEPESVIPSASEGCISTDFGGTATAIIGSAPADSLIPDSLIPDPLNIPTPSASSPTTGDLFPKFWKLYPNKKGKAAAEKVWRKLKVNDDLFTLIVEGLARQCVSPAWTKDGGQFVPHPATWLNGKRWEDEVQPATNVHQFPNSRHHGFADRDYTAGLITREDGSYAI
;
A
#
# COMPACT_ATOMS: atom_id res chain seq x y z
N MET A 1 -24.30 -3.84 -2.94
CA MET A 1 -24.17 -4.93 -3.92
C MET A 1 -22.81 -5.54 -3.70
N ALA A 2 -22.75 -6.85 -3.44
CA ALA A 2 -21.49 -7.54 -3.21
C ALA A 2 -20.62 -7.54 -4.49
N ARG A 3 -19.30 -7.49 -4.32
CA ARG A 3 -18.30 -7.38 -5.38
C ARG A 3 -17.42 -8.62 -5.39
N ALA A 4 -17.01 -9.08 -6.58
CA ALA A 4 -16.00 -10.12 -6.68
C ALA A 4 -14.64 -9.60 -6.17
N ARG A 5 -13.97 -10.40 -5.35
CA ARG A 5 -12.63 -10.15 -4.77
C ARG A 5 -11.80 -11.43 -4.85
N ASN A 6 -10.48 -11.30 -4.82
CA ASN A 6 -9.58 -12.47 -4.90
C ASN A 6 -9.11 -12.89 -3.50
N ILE A 7 -9.27 -14.17 -3.16
CA ILE A 7 -8.67 -14.75 -1.96
C ILE A 7 -7.20 -15.06 -2.27
N LYS A 8 -6.27 -14.45 -1.53
CA LYS A 8 -4.82 -14.66 -1.69
C LYS A 8 -4.36 -15.80 -0.77
N PRO A 9 -3.49 -16.73 -1.21
CA PRO A 9 -2.96 -17.82 -0.36
C PRO A 9 -2.23 -17.36 0.92
N ALA A 10 -1.85 -16.08 1.01
CA ALA A 10 -1.29 -15.49 2.23
C ALA A 10 -2.30 -15.40 3.39
N LEU A 11 -3.61 -15.43 3.13
CA LEU A 11 -4.64 -15.42 4.17
C LEU A 11 -4.52 -16.67 5.07
N PHE A 12 -4.40 -17.85 4.46
CA PHE A 12 -4.20 -19.13 5.14
C PHE A 12 -2.81 -19.30 5.79
N LYS A 13 -1.97 -18.26 5.75
CA LYS A 13 -0.69 -18.16 6.47
C LYS A 13 -0.73 -17.16 7.63
N ASN A 14 -1.88 -16.54 7.90
CA ASN A 14 -2.06 -15.70 9.07
C ASN A 14 -2.39 -16.60 10.27
N GLU A 15 -1.48 -16.69 11.24
CA GLU A 15 -1.60 -17.60 12.38
C GLU A 15 -2.76 -17.21 13.32
N VAL A 16 -3.07 -15.91 13.45
CA VAL A 16 -4.18 -15.41 14.28
C VAL A 16 -5.53 -15.86 13.71
N LEU A 17 -5.76 -15.68 12.41
CA LEU A 17 -6.96 -16.19 11.70
C LEU A 17 -6.96 -17.72 11.48
N GLY A 18 -5.78 -18.35 11.56
CA GLY A 18 -5.63 -19.80 11.39
C GLY A 18 -5.91 -20.62 12.66
N VAL A 19 -5.81 -19.99 13.84
CA VAL A 19 -6.11 -20.61 15.15
C VAL A 19 -7.48 -20.18 15.70
N ALA A 20 -8.00 -19.03 15.27
CA ALA A 20 -9.33 -18.54 15.64
C ALA A 20 -10.48 -19.36 15.01
N ASP A 21 -11.71 -19.08 15.44
CA ASP A 21 -12.92 -19.66 14.82
C ASP A 21 -12.95 -19.33 13.31
N PRO A 22 -13.06 -20.34 12.41
CA PRO A 22 -13.18 -20.12 10.96
C PRO A 22 -14.30 -19.15 10.55
N MET A 23 -15.31 -18.96 11.39
CA MET A 23 -16.34 -17.92 11.21
C MET A 23 -15.76 -16.51 11.11
N LEU A 24 -14.70 -16.20 11.87
CA LEU A 24 -14.04 -14.88 11.88
C LEU A 24 -13.31 -14.64 10.56
N THR A 25 -12.65 -15.68 10.03
CA THR A 25 -11.98 -15.65 8.72
C THR A 25 -13.00 -15.52 7.58
N LEU A 26 -14.12 -16.26 7.63
CA LEU A 26 -15.23 -16.12 6.67
C LEU A 26 -15.89 -14.74 6.72
N LEU A 27 -16.04 -14.14 7.91
CA LEU A 27 -16.51 -12.77 8.06
C LEU A 27 -15.52 -11.79 7.43
N PHE A 28 -14.22 -11.93 7.71
CA PHE A 28 -13.18 -11.05 7.17
C PHE A 28 -13.10 -11.09 5.65
N GLU A 29 -13.15 -12.29 5.03
CA GLU A 29 -13.29 -12.45 3.58
C GLU A 29 -14.56 -11.78 3.05
N GLY A 30 -15.70 -12.00 3.72
CA GLY A 30 -16.99 -11.43 3.35
C GLY A 30 -17.04 -9.91 3.40
N LEU A 31 -16.36 -9.29 4.38
CA LEU A 31 -16.21 -7.83 4.48
C LEU A 31 -15.54 -7.25 3.23
N TRP A 32 -14.61 -7.96 2.59
CA TRP A 32 -14.01 -7.49 1.33
C TRP A 32 -15.02 -7.39 0.18
N LEU A 33 -16.02 -8.27 0.15
CA LEU A 33 -17.08 -8.30 -0.87
C LEU A 33 -18.05 -7.13 -0.70
N LEU A 34 -18.33 -6.74 0.54
CA LEU A 34 -19.20 -5.62 0.89
C LEU A 34 -18.47 -4.27 0.76
N ALA A 35 -17.20 -4.23 1.13
CA ALA A 35 -16.33 -3.05 1.09
C ALA A 35 -16.23 -2.43 -0.30
N ASP A 36 -16.19 -1.09 -0.34
CA ASP A 36 -15.94 -0.31 -1.54
C ASP A 36 -14.48 -0.31 -1.99
N LYS A 37 -14.17 0.53 -2.98
CA LYS A 37 -12.86 0.62 -3.63
C LYS A 37 -11.74 1.02 -2.66
N ALA A 38 -12.05 1.70 -1.56
CA ALA A 38 -11.09 2.08 -0.52
C ALA A 38 -11.08 1.09 0.67
N GLY A 39 -11.80 -0.02 0.59
CA GLY A 39 -11.91 -0.99 1.68
C GLY A 39 -12.91 -0.59 2.76
N ARG A 40 -13.86 0.32 2.46
CA ARG A 40 -14.78 0.90 3.46
C ARG A 40 -16.22 0.40 3.31
N LEU A 41 -16.95 0.29 4.41
CA LEU A 41 -18.38 -0.06 4.47
C LEU A 41 -19.09 0.54 5.69
N GLU A 42 -20.44 0.53 5.71
CA GLU A 42 -21.22 0.93 6.89
C GLU A 42 -21.21 -0.15 7.98
N ASP A 43 -21.03 0.25 9.24
CA ASP A 43 -21.01 -0.66 10.39
C ASP A 43 -22.43 -0.95 10.91
N ARG A 44 -23.07 -1.91 10.24
CA ARG A 44 -24.40 -2.44 10.59
C ARG A 44 -24.36 -3.96 10.75
N PRO A 45 -24.03 -4.51 11.94
CA PRO A 45 -23.82 -5.93 12.17
C PRO A 45 -24.99 -6.81 11.72
N LEU A 46 -26.23 -6.43 12.03
CA LEU A 46 -27.45 -7.14 11.60
C LEU A 46 -27.61 -7.19 10.07
N ARG A 47 -27.20 -6.14 9.36
CA ARG A 47 -27.20 -6.10 7.89
C ARG A 47 -26.07 -6.96 7.30
N ILE A 48 -24.89 -6.90 7.90
CA ILE A 48 -23.73 -7.73 7.51
C ILE A 48 -24.06 -9.22 7.72
N LYS A 49 -24.74 -9.59 8.82
CA LYS A 49 -25.34 -10.92 9.02
C LYS A 49 -26.28 -11.28 7.88
N GLY A 50 -27.22 -10.40 7.54
CA GLY A 50 -28.18 -10.64 6.44
C GLY A 50 -27.54 -10.83 5.07
N GLU A 51 -26.46 -10.11 4.75
CA GLU A 51 -25.78 -10.20 3.46
C GLU A 51 -24.74 -11.34 3.36
N LEU A 52 -24.09 -11.74 4.46
CA LEU A 52 -23.05 -12.78 4.46
C LEU A 52 -23.52 -14.13 5.02
N PHE A 53 -24.39 -14.12 6.02
CA PHE A 53 -24.81 -15.30 6.79
C PHE A 53 -26.35 -15.40 6.94
N PRO A 54 -27.12 -15.30 5.85
CA PRO A 54 -28.59 -15.31 5.92
C PRO A 54 -29.12 -16.54 6.67
N TYR A 55 -28.62 -17.74 6.30
CA TYR A 55 -29.07 -19.05 6.80
C TYR A 55 -28.29 -19.59 8.03
N ARG A 56 -27.68 -18.72 8.85
CA ARG A 56 -27.06 -19.12 10.13
C ARG A 56 -27.68 -18.34 11.28
N ASP A 57 -28.22 -19.03 12.26
CA ASP A 57 -28.85 -18.41 13.43
C ASP A 57 -27.91 -18.38 14.64
N GLY A 58 -28.20 -17.51 15.62
CA GLY A 58 -27.39 -17.33 16.82
C GLY A 58 -26.02 -16.66 16.63
N LEU A 59 -25.64 -16.31 15.40
CA LEU A 59 -24.31 -15.76 15.11
C LEU A 59 -24.16 -14.28 15.54
N ASP A 60 -23.33 -14.03 16.56
CA ASP A 60 -22.96 -12.68 17.00
C ASP A 60 -21.94 -12.01 16.08
N VAL A 61 -22.45 -11.42 14.99
CA VAL A 61 -21.62 -10.65 14.06
C VAL A 61 -21.05 -9.37 14.70
N ASP A 62 -21.62 -8.82 15.79
CA ASP A 62 -21.09 -7.60 16.40
C ASP A 62 -19.87 -7.88 17.28
N GLY A 63 -19.93 -8.95 18.09
CA GLY A 63 -18.77 -9.48 18.82
C GLY A 63 -17.65 -9.95 17.89
N MET A 64 -17.99 -10.62 16.79
CA MET A 64 -17.00 -10.99 15.76
C MET A 64 -16.33 -9.77 15.10
N LEU A 65 -17.09 -8.69 14.83
CA LEU A 65 -16.54 -7.42 14.34
C LEU A 65 -15.68 -6.71 15.40
N ALA A 66 -16.03 -6.81 16.69
CA ALA A 66 -15.21 -6.30 17.78
C ALA A 66 -13.88 -7.06 17.90
N TRP A 67 -13.89 -8.39 17.76
CA TRP A 67 -12.66 -9.20 17.75
C TRP A 67 -11.75 -8.86 16.57
N LEU A 68 -12.29 -8.79 15.34
CA LEU A 68 -11.52 -8.39 14.15
C LEU A 68 -10.93 -6.96 14.28
N ALA A 69 -11.56 -6.09 15.06
CA ALA A 69 -11.03 -4.76 15.36
C ALA A 69 -9.93 -4.78 16.43
N ALA A 70 -10.08 -5.60 17.47
CA ALA A 70 -9.06 -5.78 18.52
C ALA A 70 -7.75 -6.37 17.97
N GLU A 71 -7.85 -7.35 17.07
CA GLU A 71 -6.71 -7.97 16.37
C GLU A 71 -6.18 -7.12 15.19
N GLY A 72 -6.74 -5.93 14.95
CA GLY A 72 -6.24 -4.97 13.95
C GLY A 72 -6.48 -5.34 12.48
N PHE A 73 -7.39 -6.29 12.19
CA PHE A 73 -7.80 -6.60 10.82
C PHE A 73 -8.73 -5.54 10.21
N ILE A 74 -9.48 -4.83 11.05
CA ILE A 74 -10.36 -3.73 10.66
C ILE A 74 -10.27 -2.58 11.67
N VAL A 75 -10.67 -1.38 11.26
CA VAL A 75 -10.96 -0.25 12.15
C VAL A 75 -12.45 0.04 12.13
N ARG A 76 -13.09 0.08 13.30
CA ARG A 76 -14.46 0.57 13.49
C ARG A 76 -14.40 2.04 13.94
N TYR A 77 -15.10 2.94 13.27
CA TYR A 77 -15.01 4.39 13.50
C TYR A 77 -16.35 5.08 13.26
N THR A 78 -16.49 6.35 13.68
CA THR A 78 -17.74 7.12 13.55
C THR A 78 -17.47 8.47 12.91
N VAL A 79 -18.24 8.82 11.87
CA VAL A 79 -18.19 10.14 11.22
C VAL A 79 -19.62 10.66 11.07
N SER A 80 -19.88 11.91 11.46
CA SER A 80 -21.20 12.57 11.38
C SER A 80 -22.36 11.72 11.94
N GLY A 81 -22.13 11.06 13.08
CA GLY A 81 -23.12 10.21 13.76
C GLY A 81 -23.38 8.84 13.11
N LYS A 82 -22.66 8.48 12.05
CA LYS A 82 -22.74 7.17 11.39
C LYS A 82 -21.50 6.34 11.68
N ARG A 83 -21.68 5.06 12.01
CA ARG A 83 -20.59 4.10 12.21
C ARG A 83 -20.16 3.47 10.88
N TYR A 84 -18.86 3.25 10.74
CA TYR A 84 -18.23 2.69 9.54
C TYR A 84 -17.13 1.69 9.91
N ILE A 85 -16.80 0.80 8.97
CA ILE A 85 -15.67 -0.12 9.02
C ILE A 85 -14.70 0.23 7.89
N GLN A 86 -13.41 0.18 8.17
CA GLN A 86 -12.32 0.19 7.19
C GLN A 86 -11.54 -1.11 7.34
N VAL A 87 -11.34 -1.83 6.23
CA VAL A 87 -10.53 -3.05 6.20
C VAL A 87 -9.06 -2.64 6.12
N GLU A 88 -8.26 -3.09 7.10
CA GLU A 88 -6.85 -2.69 7.14
C GLU A 88 -6.01 -3.38 6.08
N ASN A 89 -5.04 -2.65 5.54
CA ASN A 89 -4.18 -3.09 4.42
C ASN A 89 -4.95 -3.51 3.14
N PHE A 90 -6.22 -3.12 2.97
CA PHE A 90 -7.05 -3.53 1.84
C PHE A 90 -6.42 -3.23 0.47
N ASP A 91 -5.72 -2.11 0.34
CA ASP A 91 -4.94 -1.67 -0.84
C ASP A 91 -3.80 -2.64 -1.24
N LYS A 92 -3.23 -3.35 -0.26
CA LYS A 92 -2.15 -4.33 -0.46
C LYS A 92 -2.72 -5.72 -0.75
N HIS A 93 -3.88 -6.04 -0.18
CA HIS A 93 -4.47 -7.37 -0.24
C HIS A 93 -5.50 -7.54 -1.38
N GLN A 94 -6.24 -6.51 -1.75
CA GLN A 94 -7.15 -6.50 -2.90
C GLN A 94 -6.65 -5.58 -4.03
N ASN A 95 -7.16 -5.81 -5.24
CA ASN A 95 -6.96 -4.91 -6.38
C ASN A 95 -8.34 -4.63 -7.03
N PRO A 96 -9.10 -3.67 -6.49
CA PRO A 96 -10.41 -3.29 -7.01
C PRO A 96 -10.38 -2.98 -8.51
N HIS A 97 -11.45 -3.31 -9.23
CA HIS A 97 -11.48 -3.08 -10.67
C HIS A 97 -11.49 -1.58 -10.97
N ARG A 98 -10.78 -1.13 -12.02
CA ARG A 98 -10.61 0.31 -12.31
C ARG A 98 -11.94 1.06 -12.49
N ASN A 99 -12.96 0.39 -13.04
CA ASN A 99 -14.31 0.93 -13.25
C ASN A 99 -15.19 0.92 -11.97
N GLU A 100 -14.70 0.41 -10.84
CA GLU A 100 -15.41 0.49 -9.56
C GLU A 100 -15.49 1.97 -9.14
N PRO A 101 -16.65 2.46 -8.66
CA PRO A 101 -16.78 3.85 -8.21
C PRO A 101 -15.88 4.13 -7.00
N GLU A 102 -15.40 5.36 -6.90
CA GLU A 102 -14.61 5.81 -5.74
C GLU A 102 -15.42 5.76 -4.44
N SER A 103 -14.71 5.64 -3.31
CA SER A 103 -15.31 5.61 -1.98
C SER A 103 -16.02 6.92 -1.65
N VAL A 104 -17.34 6.85 -1.44
CA VAL A 104 -18.14 7.95 -0.87
C VAL A 104 -18.10 7.94 0.67
N ILE A 105 -17.61 6.85 1.27
CA ILE A 105 -17.42 6.74 2.73
C ILE A 105 -16.17 7.56 3.13
N PRO A 106 -16.23 8.38 4.20
CA PRO A 106 -15.08 9.16 4.70
C PRO A 106 -13.96 8.27 5.24
N SER A 107 -12.72 8.75 5.29
CA SER A 107 -11.61 7.99 5.87
C SER A 107 -11.63 8.01 7.40
N ALA A 108 -11.19 6.92 8.05
CA ALA A 108 -10.95 6.90 9.49
C ALA A 108 -9.87 7.93 9.91
N SER A 109 -8.96 8.29 9.00
CA SER A 109 -7.93 9.32 9.19
C SER A 109 -8.45 10.76 9.09
N GLU A 110 -9.67 10.97 8.56
CA GLU A 110 -10.24 12.29 8.28
C GLU A 110 -11.12 12.74 9.45
N GLY A 111 -10.49 12.94 10.61
CA GLY A 111 -11.12 13.58 11.77
C GLY A 111 -12.04 12.70 12.62
N CYS A 112 -11.80 11.38 12.69
CA CYS A 112 -12.47 10.57 13.71
C CYS A 112 -11.97 10.94 15.11
N ILE A 113 -12.87 11.46 15.94
CA ILE A 113 -12.66 11.56 17.39
C ILE A 113 -12.73 10.15 17.96
N SER A 114 -11.75 9.75 18.77
CA SER A 114 -11.85 8.54 19.60
C SER A 114 -12.80 8.81 20.76
N THR A 115 -14.05 8.37 20.65
CA THR A 115 -14.97 8.33 21.79
C THR A 115 -14.77 7.01 22.52
N ASP A 116 -14.06 7.04 23.64
CA ASP A 116 -13.85 5.88 24.51
C ASP A 116 -15.18 5.38 25.06
N PHE A 117 -15.70 4.26 24.55
CA PHE A 117 -17.00 3.73 24.94
C PHE A 117 -16.94 2.87 26.22
N GLY A 118 -16.39 3.45 27.28
CA GLY A 118 -16.45 2.91 28.65
C GLY A 118 -17.83 3.15 29.26
N GLY A 119 -18.76 2.22 29.08
CA GLY A 119 -20.15 2.43 29.47
C GLY A 119 -20.45 2.21 30.96
N THR A 120 -21.18 3.16 31.57
CA THR A 120 -22.18 2.86 32.63
C THR A 120 -23.14 4.04 32.88
N ALA A 121 -24.28 3.73 33.51
CA ALA A 121 -25.22 4.62 34.19
C ALA A 121 -26.13 5.56 33.35
N THR A 122 -27.42 5.45 33.66
CA THR A 122 -28.56 6.21 33.12
C THR A 122 -28.74 7.57 33.82
N ALA A 123 -28.97 8.66 33.08
CA ALA A 123 -29.67 9.86 33.59
C ALA A 123 -30.26 10.71 32.44
N ILE A 124 -31.26 11.54 32.75
CA ILE A 124 -32.19 12.20 31.80
C ILE A 124 -32.19 13.74 32.01
N ILE A 125 -32.33 14.51 30.92
CA ILE A 125 -32.62 15.97 30.84
C ILE A 125 -31.53 16.96 31.31
N GLY A 126 -31.33 18.06 30.56
CA GLY A 126 -30.70 19.29 31.08
C GLY A 126 -30.22 20.27 29.98
N SER A 127 -30.78 21.48 29.93
CA SER A 127 -30.39 22.54 28.98
C SER A 127 -29.08 23.25 29.37
N ALA A 128 -28.36 23.78 28.38
CA ALA A 128 -27.34 24.83 28.53
C ALA A 128 -28.01 26.25 28.43
N PRO A 129 -27.30 27.41 28.49
CA PRO A 129 -25.85 27.63 28.69
C PRO A 129 -25.45 28.77 29.67
N ALA A 130 -24.14 29.07 29.70
CA ALA A 130 -23.48 30.38 29.91
C ALA A 130 -23.00 30.86 31.31
N ASP A 131 -21.82 31.50 31.25
CA ASP A 131 -21.16 32.51 32.11
C ASP A 131 -21.28 32.51 33.66
N SER A 132 -20.13 32.40 34.34
CA SER A 132 -19.43 33.61 34.85
C SER A 132 -18.10 33.33 35.60
N LEU A 133 -17.05 34.03 35.15
CA LEU A 133 -15.99 34.76 35.91
C LEU A 133 -15.25 34.14 37.12
N ILE A 134 -13.91 34.26 37.05
CA ILE A 134 -12.92 34.14 38.15
C ILE A 134 -12.83 35.49 38.91
N PRO A 135 -12.18 35.57 40.10
CA PRO A 135 -10.90 36.30 40.12
C PRO A 135 -9.79 35.79 41.08
N ASP A 136 -8.55 36.04 40.65
CA ASP A 136 -7.27 36.29 41.35
C ASP A 136 -6.84 35.65 42.69
N SER A 137 -5.58 35.18 42.68
CA SER A 137 -4.62 35.39 43.78
C SER A 137 -3.17 35.40 43.24
N LEU A 138 -2.45 36.51 43.50
CA LEU A 138 -1.14 36.90 42.95
C LEU A 138 -0.05 36.81 44.08
N ILE A 139 1.29 36.83 43.96
CA ILE A 139 2.38 36.93 42.94
C ILE A 139 3.72 36.62 43.73
N PRO A 140 4.96 36.39 43.20
CA PRO A 140 5.54 36.55 41.84
C PRO A 140 6.30 35.32 41.26
N ASP A 141 6.59 35.38 39.95
CA ASP A 141 7.93 35.49 39.28
C ASP A 141 9.26 35.37 40.09
N PRO A 142 10.43 35.03 39.48
CA PRO A 142 10.96 35.74 38.30
C PRO A 142 11.72 34.97 37.17
N LEU A 143 11.54 35.48 35.94
CA LEU A 143 12.47 35.49 34.78
C LEU A 143 12.78 34.13 34.11
N ASN A 144 12.41 33.90 32.85
CA ASN A 144 12.97 34.61 31.67
C ASN A 144 12.00 34.64 30.47
N ILE A 145 12.24 35.51 29.48
CA ILE A 145 11.34 35.80 28.34
C ILE A 145 11.99 35.38 26.97
N PRO A 146 11.50 35.74 25.77
CA PRO A 146 11.06 34.72 24.79
C PRO A 146 11.96 34.59 23.54
N THR A 147 11.76 33.54 22.74
CA THR A 147 11.73 33.59 21.26
C THR A 147 11.22 32.26 20.66
N PRO A 148 10.77 32.22 19.39
CA PRO A 148 10.30 31.00 18.72
C PRO A 148 11.40 30.32 17.89
N SER A 149 11.01 29.28 17.16
CA SER A 149 11.69 28.67 15.99
C SER A 149 12.39 27.32 16.22
N ALA A 150 12.79 26.76 15.08
CA ALA A 150 13.11 25.38 14.76
C ALA A 150 14.23 24.68 15.55
N SER A 151 14.13 23.34 15.53
CA SER A 151 15.24 22.36 15.48
C SER A 151 16.31 22.35 16.58
N SER A 152 16.36 21.25 17.33
CA SER A 152 17.60 20.69 17.88
C SER A 152 18.09 19.53 16.98
N PRO A 153 19.33 19.57 16.44
CA PRO A 153 19.86 18.57 15.50
C PRO A 153 20.80 17.54 16.17
N THR A 154 21.46 16.72 15.34
CA THR A 154 22.68 15.93 15.64
C THR A 154 22.51 14.44 16.00
N THR A 155 21.88 13.69 15.09
CA THR A 155 22.67 12.71 14.31
C THR A 155 22.48 13.07 12.83
N GLY A 156 23.50 12.86 11.99
CA GLY A 156 23.57 13.43 10.64
C GLY A 156 22.31 13.18 9.78
N ASP A 157 21.79 14.24 9.15
CA ASP A 157 20.55 14.19 8.37
C ASP A 157 20.80 13.59 6.97
N LEU A 158 21.04 12.28 6.95
CA LEU A 158 21.37 11.49 5.76
C LEU A 158 20.13 11.22 4.88
N PHE A 159 18.94 11.15 5.49
CA PHE A 159 17.69 10.92 4.77
C PHE A 159 17.34 12.07 3.79
N PRO A 160 17.44 13.37 4.16
CA PRO A 160 17.33 14.47 3.20
C PRO A 160 18.33 14.41 2.04
N LYS A 161 19.58 13.97 2.27
CA LYS A 161 20.58 13.80 1.21
C LYS A 161 20.13 12.72 0.20
N PHE A 162 19.75 11.54 0.71
CA PHE A 162 19.19 10.45 -0.11
C PHE A 162 17.93 10.89 -0.87
N TRP A 163 17.00 11.57 -0.19
CA TRP A 163 15.75 12.07 -0.79
C TRP A 163 15.97 13.10 -1.90
N LYS A 164 17.07 13.88 -1.85
CA LYS A 164 17.45 14.80 -2.93
C LYS A 164 17.92 14.04 -4.17
N LEU A 165 18.68 12.96 -4.00
CA LEU A 165 19.29 12.16 -5.07
C LEU A 165 18.30 11.20 -5.76
N TYR A 166 17.33 10.66 -5.03
CA TYR A 166 16.44 9.61 -5.55
C TYR A 166 15.47 10.15 -6.64
N PRO A 167 15.37 9.54 -7.83
CA PRO A 167 14.57 10.11 -8.93
C PRO A 167 13.05 10.06 -8.71
N ASN A 168 12.48 8.94 -8.23
CA ASN A 168 11.03 8.81 -7.99
C ASN A 168 10.65 9.25 -6.56
N LYS A 169 10.42 10.55 -6.36
CA LYS A 169 10.18 11.20 -5.05
C LYS A 169 8.75 11.01 -4.49
N LYS A 170 8.18 9.81 -4.64
CA LYS A 170 6.84 9.45 -4.13
C LYS A 170 6.96 8.71 -2.79
N GLY A 171 6.08 9.04 -1.83
CA GLY A 171 5.93 8.30 -0.56
C GLY A 171 6.97 8.62 0.53
N LYS A 172 7.34 9.89 0.74
CA LYS A 172 8.38 10.31 1.72
C LYS A 172 8.22 9.66 3.10
N ALA A 173 7.04 9.76 3.71
CA ALA A 173 6.79 9.24 5.06
C ALA A 173 6.94 7.70 5.17
N ALA A 174 6.73 6.97 4.07
CA ALA A 174 6.99 5.52 4.04
C ALA A 174 8.50 5.24 3.96
N ALA A 175 9.24 5.97 3.13
CA ALA A 175 10.70 5.84 3.05
C ALA A 175 11.38 6.23 4.36
N GLU A 176 10.87 7.25 5.05
CA GLU A 176 11.37 7.71 6.35
C GLU A 176 11.13 6.67 7.47
N LYS A 177 9.94 6.05 7.52
CA LYS A 177 9.67 4.92 8.43
C LYS A 177 10.65 3.76 8.24
N VAL A 178 11.01 3.45 6.99
CA VAL A 178 11.99 2.42 6.64
C VAL A 178 13.41 2.83 7.01
N TRP A 179 13.79 4.09 6.75
CA TRP A 179 15.11 4.65 7.11
C TRP A 179 15.39 4.57 8.60
N ARG A 180 14.41 4.93 9.44
CA ARG A 180 14.51 4.81 10.91
C ARG A 180 14.63 3.36 11.37
N LYS A 181 14.00 2.40 10.67
CA LYS A 181 14.13 0.96 10.97
C LYS A 181 15.51 0.41 10.61
N LEU A 182 16.11 0.91 9.52
CA LEU A 182 17.43 0.49 9.04
C LEU A 182 18.61 1.00 9.87
N LYS A 183 18.42 2.04 10.71
CA LYS A 183 19.49 2.70 11.49
C LYS A 183 20.72 3.01 10.63
N VAL A 184 20.51 3.78 9.55
CA VAL A 184 21.55 4.04 8.55
C VAL A 184 22.70 4.89 9.12
N ASN A 185 23.85 4.26 9.32
CA ASN A 185 25.14 4.90 9.61
C ASN A 185 25.80 5.43 8.32
N ASP A 186 26.84 6.25 8.41
CA ASP A 186 27.54 6.83 7.24
C ASP A 186 28.12 5.77 6.27
N ASP A 187 28.63 4.64 6.76
CA ASP A 187 29.12 3.55 5.90
C ASP A 187 27.98 2.93 5.08
N LEU A 188 26.85 2.65 5.72
CA LEU A 188 25.66 2.10 5.07
C LEU A 188 25.00 3.14 4.14
N PHE A 189 25.07 4.43 4.48
CA PHE A 189 24.67 5.52 3.59
C PHE A 189 25.55 5.57 2.33
N THR A 190 26.85 5.34 2.46
CA THR A 190 27.79 5.32 1.34
C THR A 190 27.44 4.16 0.39
N LEU A 191 27.24 2.95 0.91
CA LEU A 191 26.77 1.78 0.13
C LEU A 191 25.40 2.04 -0.54
N ILE A 192 24.47 2.69 0.18
CA ILE A 192 23.16 3.10 -0.35
C ILE A 192 23.32 4.07 -1.54
N VAL A 193 24.17 5.09 -1.41
CA VAL A 193 24.39 6.09 -2.48
C VAL A 193 25.11 5.48 -3.68
N GLU A 194 26.06 4.56 -3.46
CA GLU A 194 26.75 3.83 -4.53
C GLU A 194 25.78 2.91 -5.30
N GLY A 195 24.97 2.12 -4.59
CA GLY A 195 23.94 1.27 -5.21
C GLY A 195 22.88 2.08 -5.94
N LEU A 196 22.50 3.25 -5.40
CA LEU A 196 21.61 4.19 -6.07
C LEU A 196 22.24 4.75 -7.35
N ALA A 197 23.52 5.13 -7.33
CA ALA A 197 24.23 5.60 -8.51
C ALA A 197 24.29 4.52 -9.60
N ARG A 198 24.64 3.28 -9.25
CA ARG A 198 24.64 2.11 -10.16
C ARG A 198 23.26 1.86 -10.77
N GLN A 199 22.17 2.05 -10.03
CA GLN A 199 20.81 1.84 -10.57
C GLN A 199 20.26 3.03 -11.37
N CYS A 200 20.59 4.27 -11.01
CA CYS A 200 20.20 5.46 -11.77
C CYS A 200 20.75 5.49 -13.22
N VAL A 201 21.90 4.86 -13.47
CA VAL A 201 22.47 4.69 -14.82
C VAL A 201 22.08 3.38 -15.51
N SER A 202 21.26 2.55 -14.86
CA SER A 202 20.89 1.23 -15.39
C SER A 202 19.85 1.34 -16.52
N PRO A 203 19.91 0.50 -17.57
CA PRO A 203 18.87 0.45 -18.60
C PRO A 203 17.46 0.23 -18.03
N ALA A 204 17.34 -0.50 -16.91
CA ALA A 204 16.07 -0.74 -16.24
C ALA A 204 15.41 0.53 -15.66
N TRP A 205 16.20 1.57 -15.33
CA TRP A 205 15.71 2.85 -14.82
C TRP A 205 15.74 3.96 -15.88
N THR A 206 16.62 3.88 -16.88
CA THR A 206 16.64 4.86 -17.99
C THR A 206 15.56 4.56 -19.05
N LYS A 207 15.18 3.29 -19.23
CA LYS A 207 14.12 2.90 -20.17
C LYS A 207 12.77 3.52 -19.81
N ASP A 208 12.01 3.86 -20.85
CA ASP A 208 10.66 4.42 -20.78
C ASP A 208 10.54 5.62 -19.82
N GLY A 209 11.56 6.49 -19.84
CA GLY A 209 11.60 7.76 -19.11
C GLY A 209 11.62 7.63 -17.58
N GLY A 210 12.02 6.48 -17.04
CA GLY A 210 12.01 6.23 -15.59
C GLY A 210 10.67 5.74 -15.05
N GLN A 211 9.75 5.31 -15.91
CA GLN A 211 8.46 4.73 -15.49
C GLN A 211 8.62 3.53 -14.51
N PHE A 212 9.72 2.79 -14.62
CA PHE A 212 10.01 1.60 -13.80
C PHE A 212 10.87 1.86 -12.55
N VAL A 213 11.24 3.12 -12.26
CA VAL A 213 11.97 3.45 -11.02
C VAL A 213 11.10 3.11 -9.80
N PRO A 214 11.51 2.18 -8.92
CA PRO A 214 10.69 1.76 -7.79
C PRO A 214 10.52 2.88 -6.76
N HIS A 215 9.52 2.78 -5.88
CA HIS A 215 9.39 3.72 -4.77
C HIS A 215 10.56 3.58 -3.78
N PRO A 216 11.09 4.69 -3.22
CA PRO A 216 12.24 4.65 -2.32
C PRO A 216 11.99 3.81 -1.07
N ALA A 217 10.75 3.76 -0.56
CA ALA A 217 10.38 2.87 0.55
C ALA A 217 10.52 1.38 0.21
N THR A 218 10.14 0.98 -1.02
CA THR A 218 10.26 -0.39 -1.52
C THR A 218 11.71 -0.75 -1.80
N TRP A 219 12.46 0.18 -2.41
CA TRP A 219 13.87 0.04 -2.71
C TRP A 219 14.72 -0.12 -1.44
N LEU A 220 14.45 0.69 -0.41
CA LEU A 220 15.12 0.60 0.89
C LEU A 220 14.76 -0.70 1.65
N ASN A 221 13.47 -1.08 1.68
CA ASN A 221 13.03 -2.33 2.34
C ASN A 221 13.66 -3.57 1.70
N GLY A 222 13.82 -3.58 0.37
CA GLY A 222 14.41 -4.68 -0.37
C GLY A 222 15.94 -4.71 -0.36
N LYS A 223 16.61 -3.84 0.42
CA LYS A 223 18.09 -3.68 0.45
C LYS A 223 18.72 -3.47 -0.93
N ARG A 224 18.00 -2.88 -1.88
CA ARG A 224 18.32 -2.97 -3.33
C ARG A 224 19.64 -2.32 -3.78
N TRP A 225 20.37 -1.66 -2.89
CA TRP A 225 21.77 -1.26 -3.14
C TRP A 225 22.73 -2.47 -3.22
N GLU A 226 22.32 -3.62 -2.66
CA GLU A 226 22.99 -4.93 -2.74
C GLU A 226 22.65 -5.69 -4.06
N ASP A 227 21.61 -5.30 -4.82
CA ASP A 227 21.22 -5.97 -6.07
C ASP A 227 22.31 -5.81 -7.16
N GLU A 228 22.71 -6.92 -7.80
CA GLU A 228 23.63 -6.91 -8.94
C GLU A 228 22.96 -6.30 -10.19
N VAL A 229 23.37 -5.07 -10.52
CA VAL A 229 22.93 -4.38 -11.74
C VAL A 229 23.72 -4.90 -12.93
N GLN A 230 23.08 -5.69 -13.78
CA GLN A 230 23.63 -6.05 -15.09
C GLN A 230 23.96 -4.77 -15.89
N PRO A 231 25.24 -4.55 -16.28
CA PRO A 231 25.60 -3.41 -17.12
C PRO A 231 24.97 -3.54 -18.51
N ALA A 232 24.91 -2.44 -19.25
CA ALA A 232 24.31 -2.41 -20.59
C ALA A 232 25.15 -3.18 -21.61
N THR A 233 24.94 -4.51 -21.71
CA THR A 233 25.52 -5.34 -22.77
C THR A 233 24.83 -4.99 -24.09
N ASN A 234 25.45 -4.11 -24.88
CA ASN A 234 24.99 -3.69 -26.21
C ASN A 234 25.00 -4.80 -27.29
N VAL A 235 25.08 -6.07 -26.88
CA VAL A 235 25.08 -7.25 -27.73
C VAL A 235 23.74 -7.96 -27.55
N HIS A 236 22.71 -7.47 -28.24
CA HIS A 236 21.51 -8.28 -28.50
C HIS A 236 21.90 -9.41 -29.46
N GLN A 237 22.24 -10.57 -28.90
CA GLN A 237 22.38 -11.79 -29.68
C GLN A 237 21.01 -12.16 -30.26
N PHE A 238 20.81 -11.87 -31.55
CA PHE A 238 19.58 -12.18 -32.25
C PHE A 238 19.27 -13.69 -32.12
N PRO A 239 18.00 -14.07 -31.92
CA PRO A 239 17.65 -15.49 -31.89
C PRO A 239 17.99 -16.12 -33.24
N ASN A 240 18.70 -17.25 -33.23
CA ASN A 240 19.06 -17.98 -34.44
C ASN A 240 17.82 -18.20 -35.31
N SER A 241 17.88 -17.74 -36.56
CA SER A 241 16.75 -17.84 -37.49
C SER A 241 16.35 -19.30 -37.68
N ARG A 242 15.09 -19.62 -37.39
CA ARG A 242 14.50 -20.96 -37.63
C ARG A 242 14.44 -21.34 -39.12
N HIS A 243 14.74 -20.41 -40.03
CA HIS A 243 14.79 -20.62 -41.48
C HIS A 243 16.23 -20.80 -41.99
N HIS A 244 16.90 -21.83 -41.48
CA HIS A 244 18.06 -22.46 -42.15
C HIS A 244 17.55 -23.35 -43.31
N GLY A 245 18.32 -23.48 -44.39
CA GLY A 245 17.93 -24.28 -45.57
C GLY A 245 17.41 -23.50 -46.79
N PHE A 246 17.54 -22.16 -46.84
CA PHE A 246 17.20 -21.38 -48.05
C PHE A 246 18.32 -21.39 -49.11
N ALA A 247 19.56 -21.67 -48.71
CA ALA A 247 20.68 -21.85 -49.63
C ALA A 247 20.70 -23.25 -50.28
N ASP A 248 20.15 -24.26 -49.58
CA ASP A 248 20.17 -25.67 -49.98
C ASP A 248 18.95 -26.08 -50.82
N ARG A 249 18.13 -25.13 -51.24
CA ARG A 249 17.01 -25.36 -52.16
C ARG A 249 17.50 -25.26 -53.60
N ASP A 250 17.25 -26.32 -54.37
CA ASP A 250 17.39 -26.27 -55.82
C ASP A 250 16.22 -25.44 -56.41
N TYR A 251 16.53 -24.24 -56.88
CA TYR A 251 15.58 -23.33 -57.55
C TYR A 251 15.50 -23.56 -59.07
N THR A 252 16.27 -24.49 -59.62
CA THR A 252 16.26 -24.87 -61.05
C THR A 252 15.50 -26.17 -61.32
N ALA A 253 15.18 -26.94 -60.28
CA ALA A 253 14.38 -28.16 -60.36
C ALA A 253 13.02 -27.94 -61.07
N GLY A 254 12.92 -28.38 -62.33
CA GLY A 254 11.72 -28.26 -63.16
C GLY A 254 11.71 -27.09 -64.15
N LEU A 255 12.78 -26.28 -64.22
CA LEU A 255 12.92 -25.22 -65.21
C LEU A 255 13.76 -25.68 -66.41
N ILE A 256 13.33 -25.31 -67.63
CA ILE A 256 14.07 -25.55 -68.86
C ILE A 256 14.91 -24.31 -69.18
N THR A 257 16.23 -24.49 -69.29
CA THR A 257 17.14 -23.43 -69.73
C THR A 257 17.04 -23.20 -71.24
N ARG A 258 16.90 -21.96 -71.66
CA ARG A 258 16.87 -21.53 -73.07
C ARG A 258 18.27 -21.12 -73.54
N GLU A 259 18.45 -21.02 -74.86
CA GLU A 259 19.73 -20.65 -75.50
C GLU A 259 20.19 -19.21 -75.17
N ASP A 260 19.29 -18.35 -74.67
CA ASP A 260 19.59 -17.01 -74.16
C ASP A 260 20.04 -17.00 -72.68
N GLY A 261 20.13 -18.17 -72.03
CA GLY A 261 20.47 -18.31 -70.61
C GLY A 261 19.31 -18.05 -69.65
N SER A 262 18.09 -17.79 -70.15
CA SER A 262 16.89 -17.66 -69.32
C SER A 262 16.29 -19.02 -68.94
N TYR A 263 15.57 -19.05 -67.82
CA TYR A 263 14.84 -20.23 -67.35
C TYR A 263 13.34 -20.08 -67.61
N ALA A 264 12.69 -21.15 -68.06
CA ALA A 264 11.25 -21.21 -68.32
C ALA A 264 10.59 -22.41 -67.64
N ILE A 265 9.30 -22.24 -67.32
CA ILE A 265 8.37 -23.26 -66.81
C ILE A 265 7.67 -23.93 -68.01
#